data_AF-A0ABC8UMD8-F1
#
_entry.id   AF-A0ABC8UMD8-F1
#
_cell.length_a   1.000
_cell.length_b   1.000
_cell.length_c   1.000
_cell.angle_alpha   90.00
_cell.angle_beta   90.00
_cell.angle_gamma   90.00
#
_symmetry.space_group_name_H-M   'P 1'
#
loop_
_entity.id
_entity.type
_entity.pdbx_description
1 polymer ?
#
loop_
_entity_poly.entity_id
_entity_poly.type
_entity_poly.pdbx_seq_one_letter_code
_entity_poly.pdbx_strand_id
1 'polypeptide(L)'
;MESKHTGMGSTTPYGSISAPQEEHDTSTAINSSSSSSTVRFGTPEALEHVRKLTDVGAMTRLLHECIAYQRALDLELDTILSQRSDLDKQLSNLHKSTELLEIVKADSDHMLSNVCSTCDLADQVSGKVRQLDLAQSRVSDTLLRIDAIVERGNCIDGVKKALQTEDFELAAKYIQTFLQIDAKYRDSGSDQRELLLASKKQLEGIVRKRLSAAVDQRDHPAILRFIRLYSPLGLEEEGLQVYISYLKKVISMRSRLEFEQLVELMEQQQSSAATTNQNQVNFVACLTNLFKDIVLAIEENNEILRSNLCGEDGIVYAICELQDECDSRGSLILKKYMEYRKLAKLTSEINTYKSNLLSVGVQGPDPREIELYLEEILQLTQLAG
;
A
#
# COMPACT_ATOMS: atom_id res chain seq x y z
N MET A 1 -4.70 11.38 11.80
CA MET A 1 -3.41 11.98 12.23
C MET A 1 -2.31 11.29 11.46
N GLU A 2 -1.96 11.86 10.29
CA GLU A 2 -0.83 11.41 9.48
C GLU A 2 0.45 12.10 9.95
N SER A 3 1.57 11.37 9.98
CA SER A 3 2.90 11.95 10.08
C SER A 3 3.84 11.21 9.14
N LYS A 4 4.42 12.00 8.23
CA LYS A 4 5.39 11.63 7.21
C LYS A 4 6.80 11.49 7.81
N HIS A 5 7.54 10.49 7.31
CA HIS A 5 9.00 10.50 7.16
C HIS A 5 9.48 11.80 6.45
N THR A 6 10.69 12.35 6.64
CA THR A 6 12.04 11.78 6.57
C THR A 6 13.03 12.92 6.91
N GLY A 7 14.19 12.62 7.49
CA GLY A 7 15.28 13.59 7.66
C GLY A 7 16.52 12.94 8.25
N MET A 8 17.39 12.44 7.37
CA MET A 8 18.66 11.76 7.66
C MET A 8 19.77 12.81 7.86
N GLY A 9 20.49 12.74 8.98
CA GLY A 9 21.65 13.58 9.27
C GLY A 9 22.64 12.82 10.12
N SER A 10 23.77 12.47 9.52
CA SER A 10 24.88 11.70 10.09
C SER A 10 25.74 12.55 11.04
N THR A 11 25.95 12.08 12.27
CA THR A 11 26.97 12.61 13.18
C THR A 11 27.65 11.47 13.94
N THR A 12 28.93 11.25 13.64
CA THR A 12 29.88 10.47 14.44
C THR A 12 30.52 11.36 15.52
N PRO A 13 30.69 10.89 16.77
CA PRO A 13 31.56 11.53 17.73
C PRO A 13 32.83 10.68 17.95
N TYR A 14 33.98 11.21 17.56
CA TYR A 14 35.30 10.76 18.06
C TYR A 14 36.00 11.98 18.63
N GLY A 15 36.07 12.07 19.96
CA GLY A 15 36.89 13.03 20.70
C GLY A 15 37.99 12.27 21.42
N SER A 16 39.23 12.38 20.91
CA SER A 16 40.44 11.86 21.55
C SER A 16 41.17 12.99 22.26
N ILE A 17 41.62 12.68 23.48
CA ILE A 17 42.37 13.51 24.43
C ILE A 17 43.87 13.49 24.08
N SER A 18 44.53 14.64 24.12
CA SER A 18 45.98 14.89 24.34
C SER A 18 46.20 16.41 24.22
N ALA A 19 47.05 17.14 24.94
CA ALA A 19 47.81 17.07 26.19
C ALA A 19 48.18 18.54 26.50
N PRO A 20 48.51 18.95 27.74
CA PRO A 20 48.65 20.38 28.09
C PRO A 20 49.95 20.99 27.55
N GLN A 21 49.85 22.15 26.90
CA GLN A 21 50.99 22.98 26.49
C GLN A 21 51.47 23.86 27.64
N GLU A 22 52.79 23.91 27.77
CA GLU A 22 53.58 24.68 28.71
C GLU A 22 53.40 26.20 28.51
N GLU A 23 53.08 26.91 29.59
CA GLU A 23 53.08 28.36 29.66
C GLU A 23 54.51 28.88 29.82
N HIS A 24 54.92 29.71 28.86
CA HIS A 24 56.24 30.30 28.75
C HIS A 24 56.18 31.74 29.28
N ASP A 25 56.33 31.92 30.59
CA ASP A 25 56.40 33.25 31.20
C ASP A 25 57.79 33.87 31.01
N THR A 26 57.85 34.83 30.10
CA THR A 26 59.02 35.66 29.80
C THR A 26 59.38 36.56 30.98
N SER A 27 60.51 36.25 31.61
CA SER A 27 61.12 37.04 32.67
C SER A 27 61.58 38.41 32.18
N THR A 28 61.04 39.44 32.81
CA THR A 28 61.37 40.85 32.70
C THR A 28 62.84 41.10 33.03
N ALA A 29 63.58 41.63 32.05
CA ALA A 29 64.92 42.15 32.22
C ALA A 29 64.90 43.40 33.13
N ILE A 30 65.36 43.25 34.37
CA ILE A 30 65.84 44.35 35.20
C ILE A 30 67.30 44.04 35.54
N ASN A 31 68.18 44.34 34.59
CA ASN A 31 69.61 44.36 34.84
C ASN A 31 69.97 45.77 35.31
N SER A 32 69.69 46.05 36.58
CA SER A 32 70.18 47.23 37.27
C SER A 32 71.68 47.05 37.52
N SER A 33 72.46 47.78 36.75
CA SER A 33 73.85 48.14 37.01
C SER A 33 74.12 48.40 38.49
N SER A 34 74.96 47.56 39.11
CA SER A 34 75.72 47.90 40.31
C SER A 34 76.92 46.96 40.40
N SER A 35 78.01 47.41 39.78
CA SER A 35 79.38 46.96 40.03
C SER A 35 79.70 47.08 41.51
N SER A 36 79.70 45.95 42.22
CA SER A 36 80.32 45.78 43.53
C SER A 36 80.87 44.37 43.56
N SER A 37 82.20 44.26 43.64
CA SER A 37 82.95 43.02 43.84
C SER A 37 82.33 42.23 44.99
N THR A 38 81.45 41.27 44.68
CA THR A 38 80.87 40.39 45.68
C THR A 38 81.81 39.21 45.82
N VAL A 39 82.63 39.23 46.87
CA VAL A 39 83.55 38.12 47.13
C VAL A 39 82.70 36.87 47.35
N ARG A 40 82.91 35.82 46.54
CA ARG A 40 82.26 34.52 46.74
C ARG A 40 82.91 33.81 47.93
N PHE A 41 82.42 34.10 49.13
CA PHE A 41 82.89 33.48 50.36
C PHE A 41 82.72 31.95 50.29
N GLY A 42 83.78 31.19 50.60
CA GLY A 42 83.82 29.72 50.46
C GLY A 42 84.71 29.20 49.31
N THR A 43 85.30 30.08 48.50
CA THR A 43 86.29 29.74 47.45
C THR A 43 87.73 30.04 47.90
N PRO A 44 88.77 29.38 47.34
CA PRO A 44 90.17 29.65 47.70
C PRO A 44 90.62 31.08 47.37
N GLU A 45 89.95 31.75 46.42
CA GLU A 45 90.22 33.13 46.01
C GLU A 45 89.82 34.16 47.07
N ALA A 46 88.76 33.89 47.84
CA ALA A 46 88.35 34.72 48.98
C ALA A 46 89.39 34.71 50.11
N LEU A 47 90.04 33.56 50.36
CA LEU A 47 91.11 33.42 51.35
C LEU A 47 92.37 34.19 50.95
N GLU A 48 92.70 34.22 49.66
CA GLU A 48 93.84 34.98 49.16
C GLU A 48 93.58 36.50 49.19
N HIS A 49 92.33 36.93 48.97
CA HIS A 49 91.91 38.30 49.17
C HIS A 49 92.05 38.74 50.64
N VAL A 50 91.58 37.92 51.60
CA VAL A 50 91.72 38.16 53.05
C VAL A 50 93.18 38.36 53.47
N ARG A 51 94.10 37.58 52.88
CA ARG A 51 95.53 37.62 53.20
C ARG A 51 96.27 38.87 52.68
N LYS A 52 95.70 39.57 51.68
CA LYS A 52 96.27 40.78 51.07
C LYS A 52 95.78 42.09 51.71
N LEU A 53 94.83 42.05 52.66
CA LEU A 53 94.31 43.25 53.30
C LEU A 53 95.16 43.71 54.48
N THR A 54 95.57 44.98 54.45
CA THR A 54 96.31 45.67 55.53
C THR A 54 95.60 46.93 56.04
N ASP A 55 94.40 47.24 55.52
CA ASP A 55 93.56 48.37 55.95
C ASP A 55 92.38 47.90 56.82
N VAL A 56 92.21 48.53 57.99
CA VAL A 56 91.15 48.21 58.97
C VAL A 56 89.75 48.53 58.42
N GLY A 57 89.64 49.56 57.57
CA GLY A 57 88.37 49.91 56.89
C GLY A 57 87.93 48.86 55.87
N ALA A 58 88.88 48.32 55.10
CA ALA A 58 88.61 47.25 54.14
C ALA A 58 88.29 45.90 54.82
N MET A 59 88.95 45.58 55.94
CA MET A 59 88.66 44.37 56.73
C MET A 59 87.26 44.41 57.35
N THR A 60 86.84 45.56 57.87
CA THR A 60 85.49 45.74 58.40
C THR A 60 84.42 45.69 57.31
N ARG A 61 84.67 46.23 56.10
CA ARG A 61 83.74 46.08 54.96
C ARG A 61 83.57 44.62 54.55
N LEU A 62 84.66 43.87 54.39
CA LEU A 62 84.58 42.44 54.08
C LEU A 62 83.91 41.62 55.18
N LEU A 63 84.11 41.98 56.46
CA LEU A 63 83.39 41.34 57.55
C LEU A 63 81.88 41.59 57.46
N HIS A 64 81.44 42.83 57.19
CA HIS A 64 80.02 43.13 56.98
C HIS A 64 79.46 42.41 55.75
N GLU A 65 80.26 42.26 54.69
CA GLU A 65 79.89 41.50 53.50
C GLU A 65 79.79 39.99 53.78
N CYS A 66 80.72 39.40 54.54
CA CYS A 66 80.65 38.04 55.06
C CYS A 66 79.39 37.82 55.90
N ILE A 67 79.11 38.74 56.83
CA ILE A 67 77.93 38.64 57.71
C ILE A 67 76.65 38.75 56.90
N ALA A 68 76.60 39.62 55.89
CA ALA A 68 75.46 39.73 54.98
C ALA A 68 75.27 38.45 54.16
N TYR A 69 76.37 37.86 53.66
CA TYR A 69 76.34 36.60 52.92
C TYR A 69 75.90 35.42 53.80
N GLN A 70 76.40 35.33 55.04
CA GLN A 70 75.99 34.30 55.99
C GLN A 70 74.50 34.44 56.33
N ARG A 71 74.00 35.65 56.58
CA ARG A 71 72.56 35.88 56.79
C ARG A 71 71.71 35.53 55.55
N ALA A 72 72.22 35.78 54.35
CA ALA A 72 71.53 35.41 53.11
C ALA A 72 71.44 33.88 52.96
N LEU A 73 72.53 33.16 53.25
CA LEU A 73 72.55 31.69 53.30
C LEU A 73 71.63 31.13 54.37
N ASP A 74 71.61 31.73 55.57
CA ASP A 74 70.72 31.32 56.66
C ASP A 74 69.25 31.49 56.26
N LEU A 75 68.91 32.61 55.60
CA LEU A 75 67.57 32.84 55.05
C LEU A 75 67.20 31.83 53.96
N GLU A 76 68.11 31.54 53.03
CA GLU A 76 67.89 30.53 51.99
C GLU A 76 67.69 29.14 52.62
N LEU A 77 68.51 28.78 53.61
CA LEU A 77 68.37 27.54 54.36
C LEU A 77 67.01 27.47 55.08
N ASP A 78 66.58 28.53 55.76
CA ASP A 78 65.27 28.60 56.41
C ASP A 78 64.12 28.48 55.40
N THR A 79 64.26 29.05 54.20
CA THR A 79 63.26 28.87 53.13
C THR A 79 63.19 27.41 52.64
N ILE A 80 64.33 26.73 52.47
CA ILE A 80 64.35 25.32 52.07
C ILE A 80 63.84 24.42 53.20
N LEU A 81 64.20 24.70 54.45
CA LEU A 81 63.74 23.95 55.61
C LEU A 81 62.24 24.11 55.85
N SER A 82 61.68 25.30 55.61
CA SER A 82 60.23 25.51 55.70
C SER A 82 59.45 24.75 54.62
N GLN A 83 59.96 24.71 53.38
CA GLN A 83 59.37 23.92 52.28
C GLN A 83 59.28 22.43 52.58
N ARG A 84 60.23 21.87 53.34
CA ARG A 84 60.20 20.45 53.74
C ARG A 84 58.92 20.08 54.48
N SER A 85 58.44 20.96 55.36
CA SER A 85 57.22 20.71 56.13
C SER A 85 55.97 20.67 55.26
N ASP A 86 55.92 21.46 54.18
CA ASP A 86 54.81 21.48 53.24
C ASP A 86 54.87 20.28 52.28
N LEU A 87 56.07 19.86 51.87
CA LEU A 87 56.27 18.61 51.12
C LEU A 87 55.84 17.39 51.93
N ASP A 88 56.18 17.32 53.22
CA ASP A 88 55.75 16.23 54.10
C ASP A 88 54.21 16.20 54.23
N LYS A 89 53.54 17.36 54.32
CA LYS A 89 52.08 17.43 54.30
C LYS A 89 51.51 16.94 52.96
N GLN A 90 52.08 17.37 51.83
CA GLN A 90 51.65 16.93 50.50
C GLN A 90 51.83 15.42 50.30
N LEU A 91 52.96 14.86 50.73
CA LEU A 91 53.21 13.41 50.71
C LEU A 91 52.21 12.66 51.60
N SER A 92 51.91 13.18 52.79
CA SER A 92 50.91 12.56 53.67
C SER A 92 49.50 12.59 53.05
N ASN A 93 49.16 13.64 52.31
CA ASN A 93 47.88 13.76 51.62
C ASN A 93 47.81 12.83 50.40
N LEU A 94 48.91 12.69 49.65
CA LEU A 94 49.02 11.72 48.55
C LEU A 94 48.90 10.28 49.08
N HIS A 95 49.53 10.00 50.22
CA HIS A 95 49.44 8.68 50.83
C HIS A 95 47.99 8.33 51.20
N LYS A 96 47.25 9.27 51.79
CA LYS A 96 45.81 9.11 52.07
C LYS A 96 44.98 8.97 50.79
N SER A 97 45.29 9.72 49.74
CA SER A 97 44.55 9.58 48.48
C SER A 97 44.86 8.26 47.77
N THR A 98 46.04 7.67 47.98
CA THR A 98 46.39 6.33 47.48
C THR A 98 45.49 5.27 48.10
N GLU A 99 45.26 5.32 49.42
CA GLU A 99 44.33 4.41 50.11
C GLU A 99 42.89 4.55 49.58
N LEU A 100 42.43 5.79 49.37
CA LEU A 100 41.12 6.03 48.76
C LEU A 100 41.04 5.51 47.32
N LEU A 101 42.10 5.63 46.52
CA LEU A 101 42.16 5.08 45.16
C LEU A 101 42.12 3.56 45.16
N GLU A 102 42.73 2.88 46.13
CA GLU A 102 42.60 1.43 46.27
C GLU A 102 41.17 1.00 46.59
N ILE A 103 40.48 1.72 47.47
CA ILE A 103 39.06 1.47 47.77
C ILE A 103 38.20 1.70 46.54
N VAL A 104 38.39 2.82 45.83
CA VAL A 104 37.65 3.14 44.60
C VAL A 104 37.92 2.10 43.51
N LYS A 105 39.15 1.60 43.40
CA LYS A 105 39.48 0.51 42.49
C LYS A 105 38.74 -0.78 42.86
N ALA A 106 38.76 -1.17 44.13
CA ALA A 106 38.05 -2.36 44.60
C ALA A 106 36.53 -2.25 44.37
N ASP A 107 35.94 -1.08 44.61
CA ASP A 107 34.52 -0.82 44.35
C ASP A 107 34.21 -0.84 42.84
N SER A 108 35.09 -0.27 42.01
CA SER A 108 34.97 -0.31 40.55
C SER A 108 35.04 -1.74 40.00
N ASP A 109 35.97 -2.56 40.52
CA ASP A 109 36.10 -3.96 40.14
C ASP A 109 34.85 -4.77 40.56
N HIS A 110 34.31 -4.48 41.75
CA HIS A 110 33.07 -5.08 42.23
C HIS A 110 31.85 -4.65 41.39
N MET A 111 31.74 -3.36 41.05
CA MET A 111 30.71 -2.85 40.15
C MET A 111 30.81 -3.50 38.77
N LEU A 112 32.01 -3.63 38.20
CA LEU A 112 32.23 -4.29 36.93
C LEU A 112 31.76 -5.74 36.97
N SER A 113 32.12 -6.49 38.03
CA SER A 113 31.66 -7.87 38.23
C SER A 113 30.13 -7.96 38.31
N ASN A 114 29.48 -7.04 39.01
CA ASN A 114 28.03 -6.99 39.13
C ASN A 114 27.34 -6.64 37.79
N VAL A 115 27.91 -5.69 37.04
CA VAL A 115 27.42 -5.33 35.71
C VAL A 115 27.56 -6.51 34.75
N CYS A 116 28.72 -7.17 34.71
CA CYS A 116 28.92 -8.37 33.91
C CYS A 116 27.92 -9.47 34.27
N SER A 117 27.75 -9.75 35.56
CA SER A 117 26.77 -10.74 36.04
C SER A 117 25.33 -10.38 35.65
N THR A 118 25.00 -9.09 35.66
CA THR A 118 23.69 -8.57 35.24
C THR A 118 23.50 -8.68 33.73
N CYS A 119 24.54 -8.40 32.93
CA CYS A 119 24.54 -8.60 31.48
C CYS A 119 24.32 -10.08 31.13
N ASP A 120 25.07 -10.99 31.77
CA ASP A 120 24.94 -12.43 31.55
C ASP A 120 23.52 -12.93 31.90
N LEU A 121 22.95 -12.41 32.99
CA LEU A 121 21.57 -12.72 33.36
C LEU A 121 20.58 -12.15 32.34
N ALA A 122 20.77 -10.92 31.88
CA ALA A 122 19.90 -10.29 30.88
C ALA A 122 19.94 -11.04 29.54
N ASP A 123 21.12 -11.52 29.12
CA ASP A 123 21.27 -12.35 27.92
C ASP A 123 20.58 -13.70 28.06
N GLN A 124 20.70 -14.35 29.23
CA GLN A 124 20.00 -15.59 29.52
C GLN A 124 18.47 -15.39 29.53
N VAL A 125 17.99 -14.34 30.19
CA VAL A 125 16.55 -14.01 30.24
C VAL A 125 16.04 -13.70 28.84
N SER A 126 16.74 -12.87 28.06
CA SER A 126 16.37 -12.54 26.68
C SER A 126 16.34 -13.78 25.78
N GLY A 127 17.31 -14.68 25.94
CA GLY A 127 17.34 -15.96 25.25
C GLY A 127 16.14 -16.84 25.60
N LYS A 128 15.75 -16.90 26.88
CA LYS A 128 14.56 -17.64 27.33
C LYS A 128 13.26 -17.00 26.84
N VAL A 129 13.14 -15.68 26.86
CA VAL A 129 11.98 -14.95 26.31
C VAL A 129 11.85 -15.25 24.83
N ARG A 130 12.93 -15.17 24.05
CA ARG A 130 12.89 -15.49 22.60
C ARG A 130 12.46 -16.93 22.32
N GLN A 131 12.90 -17.89 23.15
CA GLN A 131 12.46 -19.28 23.04
C GLN A 131 10.97 -19.43 23.37
N LEU A 132 10.49 -18.71 24.39
CA LEU A 132 9.09 -18.68 24.78
C LEU A 132 8.22 -18.04 23.69
N ASP A 133 8.63 -16.91 23.12
CA ASP A 133 7.91 -16.23 22.03
C ASP A 133 7.79 -17.15 20.80
N LEU A 134 8.86 -17.86 20.46
CA LEU A 134 8.84 -18.84 19.37
C LEU A 134 7.89 -20.00 19.68
N ALA A 135 7.89 -20.51 20.91
CA ALA A 135 6.95 -21.54 21.33
C ALA A 135 5.50 -21.03 21.29
N GLN A 136 5.25 -19.81 21.76
CA GLN A 136 3.94 -19.17 21.74
C GLN A 136 3.45 -18.94 20.30
N SER A 137 4.32 -18.47 19.40
CA SER A 137 3.99 -18.33 17.97
C SER A 137 3.62 -19.67 17.35
N ARG A 138 4.39 -20.74 17.61
CA ARG A 138 4.06 -22.09 17.13
C ARG A 138 2.73 -22.60 17.69
N VAL A 139 2.47 -22.37 18.98
CA VAL A 139 1.18 -22.74 19.60
C VAL A 139 0.03 -21.98 18.94
N SER A 140 0.17 -20.67 18.72
CA SER A 140 -0.81 -19.85 18.01
C SER A 140 -1.09 -20.39 16.60
N ASP A 141 -0.05 -20.74 15.85
CA ASP A 141 -0.20 -21.31 14.51
C ASP A 141 -0.92 -22.66 14.54
N THR A 142 -0.60 -23.52 15.53
CA THR A 142 -1.31 -24.79 15.70
C THR A 142 -2.76 -24.61 16.09
N LEU A 143 -3.08 -23.60 16.90
CA LEU A 143 -4.45 -23.27 17.30
C LEU A 143 -5.27 -22.83 16.08
N LEU A 144 -4.72 -21.93 15.25
CA LEU A 144 -5.37 -21.51 14.00
C LEU A 144 -5.61 -22.68 13.04
N ARG A 145 -4.67 -23.64 12.98
CA ARG A 145 -4.86 -24.88 12.20
C ARG A 145 -5.97 -25.78 12.77
N ILE A 146 -6.08 -25.89 14.10
CA ILE A 146 -7.15 -26.64 14.75
C ILE A 146 -8.50 -25.98 14.48
N ASP A 147 -8.58 -24.66 14.63
CA ASP A 147 -9.80 -23.89 14.32
C ASP A 147 -10.22 -24.11 12.86
N ALA A 148 -9.28 -24.09 11.92
CA ALA A 148 -9.55 -24.38 10.51
C ALA A 148 -10.08 -25.82 10.29
N ILE A 149 -9.58 -26.82 11.02
CA ILE A 149 -10.07 -28.21 10.95
C ILE A 149 -11.50 -28.31 11.52
N VAL A 150 -11.76 -27.65 12.65
CA VAL A 150 -13.09 -27.61 13.28
C VAL A 150 -14.09 -26.90 12.36
N GLU A 151 -13.71 -25.74 11.81
CA GLU A 151 -14.53 -24.98 10.89
C GLU A 151 -14.82 -25.76 9.60
N ARG A 152 -13.83 -26.51 9.09
CA ARG A 152 -14.03 -27.45 7.97
C ARG A 152 -15.08 -28.53 8.29
N GLY A 153 -15.01 -29.13 9.48
CA GLY A 153 -16.03 -30.08 9.94
C GLY A 153 -17.42 -29.45 10.01
N ASN A 154 -17.51 -28.25 10.59
CA ASN A 154 -18.77 -27.48 10.68
C ASN A 154 -19.32 -27.13 9.29
N CYS A 155 -18.46 -26.80 8.32
CA CYS A 155 -18.88 -26.54 6.94
C CYS A 155 -19.47 -27.80 6.29
N ILE A 156 -18.85 -28.98 6.49
CA ILE A 156 -19.37 -30.24 5.93
C ILE A 156 -20.74 -30.57 6.50
N ASP A 157 -20.89 -30.49 7.82
CA ASP A 157 -22.16 -30.77 8.49
C ASP A 157 -23.21 -29.70 8.17
N GLY A 158 -22.79 -28.43 8.07
CA GLY A 158 -23.60 -27.31 7.63
C GLY A 158 -24.13 -27.50 6.21
N VAL A 159 -23.28 -27.89 5.25
CA VAL A 159 -23.69 -28.19 3.87
C VAL A 159 -24.67 -29.37 3.83
N LYS A 160 -24.39 -30.47 4.55
CA LYS A 160 -25.31 -31.62 4.59
C LYS A 160 -26.68 -31.24 5.14
N LYS A 161 -26.71 -30.46 6.23
CA LYS A 161 -27.96 -30.00 6.84
C LYS A 161 -28.71 -29.03 5.93
N ALA A 162 -28.01 -28.06 5.34
CA ALA A 162 -28.58 -27.09 4.42
C ALA A 162 -29.14 -27.77 3.15
N LEU A 163 -28.47 -28.81 2.65
CA LEU A 163 -28.95 -29.62 1.54
C LEU A 163 -30.23 -30.39 1.89
N GLN A 164 -30.35 -30.89 3.13
CA GLN A 164 -31.58 -31.56 3.61
C GLN A 164 -32.74 -30.59 3.79
N THR A 165 -32.47 -29.35 4.21
CA THR A 165 -33.48 -28.30 4.37
C THR A 165 -33.78 -27.54 3.07
N GLU A 166 -33.18 -27.94 1.95
CA GLU A 166 -33.24 -27.25 0.64
C GLU A 166 -32.82 -25.75 0.69
N ASP A 167 -31.98 -25.37 1.65
CA ASP A 167 -31.42 -24.02 1.75
C ASP A 167 -30.09 -23.93 1.00
N PHE A 168 -30.17 -23.61 -0.29
CA PHE A 168 -29.01 -23.55 -1.16
C PHE A 168 -28.11 -22.33 -0.90
N GLU A 169 -28.63 -21.26 -0.29
CA GLU A 169 -27.86 -20.06 0.02
C GLU A 169 -26.90 -20.29 1.18
N LEU A 170 -27.40 -20.91 2.25
CA LEU A 170 -26.55 -21.30 3.37
C LEU A 170 -25.53 -22.35 2.93
N ALA A 171 -25.94 -23.34 2.13
CA ALA A 171 -25.03 -24.34 1.59
C ALA A 171 -23.89 -23.71 0.78
N ALA A 172 -24.19 -22.73 -0.08
CA ALA A 172 -23.19 -22.02 -0.87
C ALA A 172 -22.20 -21.23 0.02
N LYS A 173 -22.69 -20.56 1.08
CA LYS A 173 -21.84 -19.86 2.04
C LYS A 173 -20.86 -20.81 2.75
N TYR A 174 -21.34 -21.97 3.21
CA TYR A 174 -20.46 -22.97 3.84
C TYR A 174 -19.42 -23.55 2.87
N ILE A 175 -19.75 -23.69 1.59
CA ILE A 175 -18.79 -24.09 0.56
C ILE A 175 -17.76 -22.98 0.33
N GLN A 176 -18.18 -21.72 0.25
CA GLN A 176 -17.28 -20.60 0.08
C GLN A 176 -16.28 -20.48 1.24
N THR A 177 -16.75 -20.54 2.49
CA THR A 177 -15.87 -20.52 3.67
C THR A 177 -14.91 -21.70 3.64
N PHE A 178 -15.38 -22.90 3.29
CA PHE A 178 -14.48 -24.04 3.11
C PHE A 178 -13.41 -23.80 2.05
N LEU A 179 -13.77 -23.27 0.87
CA LEU A 179 -12.80 -23.03 -0.21
C LEU A 179 -11.73 -22.02 0.22
N GLN A 180 -12.11 -20.99 0.99
CA GLN A 180 -11.17 -20.01 1.56
C GLN A 180 -10.24 -20.65 2.61
N ILE A 181 -10.76 -21.53 3.45
CA ILE A 181 -9.97 -22.27 4.45
C ILE A 181 -9.03 -23.26 3.75
N ASP A 182 -9.50 -23.98 2.73
CA ASP A 182 -8.74 -24.97 1.97
C ASP A 182 -7.58 -24.31 1.19
N ALA A 183 -7.80 -23.09 0.67
CA ALA A 183 -6.75 -22.30 0.04
C ALA A 183 -5.61 -21.93 1.01
N LYS A 184 -5.93 -21.69 2.29
CA LYS A 184 -4.95 -21.34 3.33
C LYS A 184 -4.31 -22.57 3.99
N TYR A 185 -5.06 -23.66 4.15
CA TYR A 185 -4.67 -24.87 4.89
C TYR A 185 -4.93 -26.15 4.08
N ARG A 186 -4.17 -26.31 3.00
CA ARG A 186 -4.33 -27.38 2.02
C ARG A 186 -3.99 -28.78 2.53
N ASP A 187 -3.10 -28.88 3.53
CA ASP A 187 -2.48 -30.14 3.94
C ASP A 187 -3.33 -30.95 4.95
N SER A 188 -4.42 -30.38 5.44
CA SER A 188 -5.22 -30.98 6.50
C SER A 188 -6.40 -31.77 5.92
N GLY A 189 -6.31 -33.09 5.83
CA GLY A 189 -7.46 -34.00 5.67
C GLY A 189 -8.04 -34.16 4.26
N SER A 190 -7.45 -35.07 3.46
CA SER A 190 -7.93 -35.45 2.11
C SER A 190 -9.41 -35.89 2.12
N ASP A 191 -9.80 -36.73 3.08
CA ASP A 191 -11.14 -37.32 3.13
C ASP A 191 -12.25 -36.29 3.33
N GLN A 192 -12.02 -35.29 4.20
CA GLN A 192 -12.96 -34.19 4.43
C GLN A 192 -13.11 -33.31 3.17
N ARG A 193 -12.01 -33.12 2.45
CA ARG A 193 -11.97 -32.36 1.20
C ARG A 193 -12.70 -33.09 0.08
N GLU A 194 -12.50 -34.39 -0.06
CA GLU A 194 -13.23 -35.20 -1.05
C GLU A 194 -14.73 -35.20 -0.79
N LEU A 195 -15.15 -35.35 0.47
CA LEU A 195 -16.55 -35.32 0.86
C LEU A 195 -17.20 -33.96 0.55
N LEU A 196 -16.50 -32.86 0.81
CA LEU A 196 -17.04 -31.53 0.53
C LEU A 196 -17.02 -31.21 -0.97
N LEU A 197 -16.01 -31.66 -1.73
CA LEU A 197 -16.02 -31.53 -3.19
C LEU A 197 -17.17 -32.34 -3.80
N ALA A 198 -17.50 -33.50 -3.24
CA ALA A 198 -18.67 -34.27 -3.64
C ALA A 198 -19.99 -33.53 -3.35
N SER A 199 -20.13 -32.95 -2.16
CA SER A 199 -21.33 -32.16 -1.81
C SER A 199 -21.43 -30.86 -2.61
N LYS A 200 -20.30 -30.21 -2.91
CA LYS A 200 -20.20 -29.08 -3.84
C LYS A 200 -20.73 -29.48 -5.21
N LYS A 201 -20.23 -30.57 -5.79
CA LYS A 201 -20.67 -31.07 -7.10
C LYS A 201 -22.16 -31.42 -7.11
N GLN A 202 -22.68 -31.96 -6.01
CA GLN A 202 -24.12 -32.21 -5.86
C GLN A 202 -24.91 -30.90 -5.86
N LEU A 203 -24.48 -29.89 -5.10
CA LEU A 203 -25.13 -28.57 -5.07
C LEU A 203 -25.08 -27.89 -6.45
N GLU A 204 -23.93 -27.91 -7.12
CA GLU A 204 -23.77 -27.39 -8.48
C GLU A 204 -24.75 -28.07 -9.46
N GLY A 205 -24.91 -29.39 -9.36
CA GLY A 205 -25.87 -30.14 -10.16
C GLY A 205 -27.32 -29.73 -9.92
N ILE A 206 -27.70 -29.48 -8.66
CA ILE A 206 -29.06 -29.03 -8.30
C ILE A 206 -29.29 -27.60 -8.76
N VAL A 207 -28.36 -26.70 -8.49
CA VAL A 207 -28.44 -25.28 -8.86
C VAL A 207 -28.51 -25.13 -10.37
N ARG A 208 -27.72 -25.88 -11.14
CA ARG A 208 -27.78 -25.87 -12.62
C ARG A 208 -29.14 -26.30 -13.15
N LYS A 209 -29.71 -27.38 -12.60
CA LYS A 209 -31.06 -27.88 -12.99
C LYS A 209 -32.18 -26.91 -12.61
N ARG A 210 -32.08 -26.29 -11.43
CA ARG A 210 -33.07 -25.30 -10.97
C ARG A 210 -32.98 -24.01 -11.77
N LEU A 211 -31.76 -23.57 -12.11
CA LEU A 211 -31.53 -22.41 -12.96
C LEU A 211 -32.09 -22.65 -14.37
N SER A 212 -31.81 -23.80 -15.00
CA SER A 212 -32.36 -24.10 -16.32
C SER A 212 -33.89 -24.11 -16.31
N ALA A 213 -34.51 -24.70 -15.28
CA ALA A 213 -35.96 -24.68 -15.12
C ALA A 213 -36.52 -23.25 -14.91
N ALA A 214 -35.82 -22.40 -14.15
CA ALA A 214 -36.21 -21.01 -13.94
C ALA A 214 -36.09 -20.18 -15.24
N VAL A 215 -35.06 -20.43 -16.04
CA VAL A 215 -34.87 -19.83 -17.37
C VAL A 215 -36.00 -20.25 -18.32
N ASP A 216 -36.40 -21.52 -18.30
CA ASP A 216 -37.52 -22.02 -19.11
C ASP A 216 -38.86 -21.41 -18.69
N GLN A 217 -39.07 -21.22 -17.39
CA GLN A 217 -40.25 -20.56 -16.82
C GLN A 217 -40.22 -19.03 -16.91
N ARG A 218 -39.06 -18.45 -17.30
CA ARG A 218 -38.81 -17.00 -17.37
C ARG A 218 -39.06 -16.26 -16.05
N ASP A 219 -38.79 -16.94 -14.94
CA ASP A 219 -38.93 -16.36 -13.60
C ASP A 219 -37.68 -15.53 -13.24
N HIS A 220 -37.70 -14.25 -13.57
CA HIS A 220 -36.58 -13.33 -13.36
C HIS A 220 -36.06 -13.31 -11.91
N PRO A 221 -36.88 -13.15 -10.84
CA PRO A 221 -36.37 -13.15 -9.47
C PRO A 221 -35.77 -14.49 -9.05
N ALA A 222 -36.30 -15.63 -9.51
CA ALA A 222 -35.69 -16.93 -9.24
C ALA A 222 -34.33 -17.09 -9.95
N ILE A 223 -34.24 -16.66 -11.22
CA ILE A 223 -32.98 -16.65 -11.99
C ILE A 223 -31.90 -15.84 -11.26
N LEU A 224 -32.23 -14.63 -10.80
CA LEU A 224 -31.31 -13.78 -10.04
C LEU A 224 -30.84 -14.44 -8.75
N ARG A 225 -31.77 -15.09 -8.02
CA ARG A 225 -31.45 -15.80 -6.78
C ARG A 225 -30.45 -16.93 -7.02
N PHE A 226 -30.66 -17.76 -8.04
CA PHE A 226 -29.77 -18.87 -8.32
C PHE A 226 -28.42 -18.43 -8.91
N ILE A 227 -28.39 -17.35 -9.69
CA ILE A 227 -27.15 -16.80 -10.26
C ILE A 227 -26.23 -16.26 -9.17
N ARG A 228 -26.77 -15.62 -8.14
CA ARG A 228 -25.99 -15.17 -6.97
C ARG A 228 -25.28 -16.33 -6.25
N LEU A 229 -25.72 -17.57 -6.43
CA LEU A 229 -25.04 -18.75 -5.88
C LEU A 229 -23.82 -19.19 -6.70
N TYR A 230 -23.65 -18.73 -7.95
CA TYR A 230 -22.51 -19.14 -8.77
C TYR A 230 -21.18 -18.53 -8.30
N SER A 231 -21.18 -17.31 -7.75
CA SER A 231 -19.99 -16.68 -7.15
C SER A 231 -19.42 -17.48 -5.97
N PRO A 232 -20.18 -17.77 -4.89
CA PRO A 232 -19.67 -18.56 -3.77
C PRO A 232 -19.26 -19.98 -4.15
N LEU A 233 -19.79 -20.52 -5.26
CA LEU A 233 -19.40 -21.84 -5.79
C LEU A 233 -18.14 -21.79 -6.68
N GLY A 234 -17.65 -20.61 -7.05
CA GLY A 234 -16.51 -20.44 -7.94
C GLY A 234 -16.80 -20.83 -9.40
N LEU A 235 -18.05 -20.65 -9.85
CA LEU A 235 -18.51 -20.94 -11.22
C LEU A 235 -18.93 -19.67 -11.95
N GLU A 236 -18.25 -18.56 -11.71
CA GLU A 236 -18.64 -17.23 -12.19
C GLU A 236 -18.73 -17.16 -13.73
N GLU A 237 -17.78 -17.78 -14.45
CA GLU A 237 -17.77 -17.81 -15.92
C GLU A 237 -18.99 -18.56 -16.51
N GLU A 238 -19.33 -19.73 -15.95
CA GLU A 238 -20.48 -20.51 -16.41
C GLU A 238 -21.79 -19.77 -16.11
N GLY A 239 -21.89 -19.19 -14.91
CA GLY A 239 -23.05 -18.38 -14.51
C GLY A 239 -23.25 -17.17 -15.43
N LEU A 240 -22.15 -16.53 -15.83
CA LEU A 240 -22.14 -15.36 -16.70
C LEU A 240 -22.68 -15.71 -18.08
N GLN A 241 -22.20 -16.80 -18.66
CA GLN A 241 -22.63 -17.26 -19.98
C GLN A 241 -24.13 -17.61 -20.01
N VAL A 242 -24.63 -18.32 -18.99
CA VAL A 242 -26.06 -18.68 -18.91
C VAL A 242 -26.93 -17.44 -18.73
N TYR A 243 -26.49 -16.49 -17.90
CA TYR A 243 -27.25 -15.29 -17.62
C TYR A 243 -27.32 -14.35 -18.82
N ILE A 244 -26.20 -14.11 -19.51
CA ILE A 244 -26.18 -13.29 -20.73
C ILE A 244 -27.00 -13.94 -21.83
N SER A 245 -26.93 -15.27 -21.97
CA SER A 245 -27.81 -16.00 -22.90
C SER A 245 -29.29 -15.78 -22.59
N TYR A 246 -29.66 -15.72 -21.30
CA TYR A 246 -31.02 -15.36 -20.88
C TYR A 246 -31.37 -13.91 -21.22
N LEU A 247 -30.52 -12.93 -20.90
CA LEU A 247 -30.73 -11.52 -21.26
C LEU A 247 -30.92 -11.35 -22.78
N LYS A 248 -30.06 -11.98 -23.58
CA LYS A 248 -30.14 -12.00 -25.04
C LYS A 248 -31.49 -12.54 -25.54
N LYS A 249 -31.99 -13.63 -24.94
CA LYS A 249 -33.32 -14.18 -25.26
C LYS A 249 -34.46 -13.23 -24.87
N VAL A 250 -34.34 -12.50 -23.76
CA VAL A 250 -35.34 -11.52 -23.33
C VAL A 250 -35.40 -10.35 -24.31
N ILE A 251 -34.25 -9.76 -24.64
CA ILE A 251 -34.15 -8.65 -25.60
C ILE A 251 -34.63 -9.08 -26.98
N SER A 252 -34.16 -10.24 -27.46
CA SER A 252 -34.58 -10.83 -28.74
C SER A 252 -36.11 -10.95 -28.83
N MET A 253 -36.76 -11.44 -27.77
CA MET A 253 -38.21 -11.60 -27.75
C MET A 253 -38.95 -10.27 -27.71
N ARG A 254 -38.48 -9.28 -26.93
CA ARG A 254 -39.06 -7.93 -26.91
C ARG A 254 -38.94 -7.27 -28.28
N SER A 255 -37.73 -7.28 -28.86
CA SER A 255 -37.48 -6.72 -30.19
C SER A 255 -38.35 -7.38 -31.28
N ARG A 256 -38.60 -8.68 -31.16
CA ARG A 256 -39.45 -9.42 -32.11
C ARG A 256 -40.91 -8.98 -32.00
N LEU A 257 -41.42 -8.81 -30.78
CA LEU A 257 -42.79 -8.35 -30.56
C LEU A 257 -43.00 -6.93 -31.07
N GLU A 258 -42.07 -6.02 -30.81
CA GLU A 258 -42.12 -4.66 -31.34
C GLU A 258 -42.02 -4.65 -32.87
N PHE A 259 -41.16 -5.48 -33.44
CA PHE A 259 -41.03 -5.63 -34.89
C PHE A 259 -42.29 -6.21 -35.53
N GLU A 260 -42.93 -7.23 -34.93
CA GLU A 260 -44.19 -7.80 -35.40
C GLU A 260 -45.32 -6.75 -35.36
N GLN A 261 -45.43 -5.99 -34.27
CA GLN A 261 -46.38 -4.87 -34.18
C GLN A 261 -46.13 -3.81 -35.26
N LEU A 262 -44.86 -3.51 -35.55
CA LEU A 262 -44.50 -2.57 -36.60
C LEU A 262 -44.90 -3.08 -37.99
N VAL A 263 -44.72 -4.37 -38.26
CA VAL A 263 -45.14 -5.01 -39.53
C VAL A 263 -46.67 -5.04 -39.66
N GLU A 264 -47.41 -5.36 -38.60
CA GLU A 264 -48.87 -5.31 -38.60
C GLU A 264 -49.42 -3.92 -38.93
N LEU A 265 -48.80 -2.86 -38.36
CA LEU A 265 -49.15 -1.48 -38.67
C LEU A 265 -48.87 -1.12 -40.15
N MET A 266 -47.78 -1.65 -40.73
CA MET A 266 -47.47 -1.47 -42.16
C MET A 266 -48.54 -2.08 -43.07
N GLU A 267 -49.00 -3.30 -42.75
CA GLU A 267 -50.01 -4.00 -43.53
C GLU A 267 -51.38 -3.30 -43.45
N GLN A 268 -51.76 -2.83 -42.27
CA GLN A 268 -53.00 -2.07 -42.05
C GLN A 268 -53.02 -0.73 -42.79
N GLN A 269 -51.86 -0.07 -42.91
CA GLN A 269 -51.70 1.18 -43.63
C GLN A 269 -51.77 0.99 -45.15
N GLN A 270 -51.37 -0.17 -45.68
CA GLN A 270 -51.51 -0.51 -47.10
C GLN A 270 -52.93 -0.90 -47.50
N SER A 271 -53.75 -1.41 -46.58
CA SER A 271 -55.15 -1.80 -46.87
C SER A 271 -56.19 -0.69 -46.70
N SER A 272 -55.85 0.39 -45.98
CA SER A 272 -56.83 1.40 -45.53
C SER A 272 -56.40 2.81 -45.93
N ALA A 273 -56.80 3.27 -47.12
CA ALA A 273 -56.40 4.58 -47.68
C ALA A 273 -57.02 5.81 -46.98
N ALA A 274 -57.71 5.64 -45.85
CA ALA A 274 -58.38 6.75 -45.17
C ALA A 274 -58.53 6.48 -43.68
N THR A 275 -57.54 6.87 -42.87
CA THR A 275 -57.78 7.50 -41.56
C THR A 275 -56.48 8.02 -40.93
N THR A 276 -56.50 9.31 -40.60
CA THR A 276 -55.84 10.02 -39.49
C THR A 276 -54.38 9.69 -39.16
N ASN A 277 -53.55 10.74 -39.15
CA ASN A 277 -52.12 10.85 -38.79
C ASN A 277 -51.67 10.25 -37.43
N GLN A 278 -52.44 9.37 -36.77
CA GLN A 278 -52.14 8.82 -35.44
C GLN A 278 -51.44 7.44 -35.44
N ASN A 279 -51.48 6.68 -36.55
CA ASN A 279 -50.80 5.37 -36.67
C ASN A 279 -49.74 5.37 -37.78
N GLN A 280 -48.77 6.29 -37.73
CA GLN A 280 -47.63 6.25 -38.66
C GLN A 280 -46.61 5.20 -38.20
N VAL A 281 -46.18 4.34 -39.13
CA VAL A 281 -45.12 3.36 -38.91
C VAL A 281 -43.83 4.09 -38.55
N ASN A 282 -43.37 3.95 -37.31
CA ASN A 282 -42.20 4.67 -36.79
C ASN A 282 -41.03 3.71 -36.52
N PHE A 283 -40.16 3.58 -37.52
CA PHE A 283 -38.94 2.77 -37.43
C PHE A 283 -37.91 3.36 -36.45
N VAL A 284 -37.87 4.69 -36.33
CA VAL A 284 -36.99 5.39 -35.37
C VAL A 284 -37.35 4.97 -33.96
N ALA A 285 -38.64 5.02 -33.59
CA ALA A 285 -39.10 4.62 -32.27
C ALA A 285 -38.80 3.15 -31.95
N CYS A 286 -38.98 2.23 -32.91
CA CYS A 286 -38.64 0.83 -32.73
C CYS A 286 -37.13 0.63 -32.51
N LEU A 287 -36.28 1.32 -33.27
CA LEU A 287 -34.83 1.24 -33.08
C LEU A 287 -34.39 1.88 -31.75
N THR A 288 -34.99 3.02 -31.36
CA THR A 288 -34.77 3.66 -30.06
C THR A 288 -35.14 2.75 -28.90
N ASN A 289 -36.27 2.04 -28.99
CA ASN A 289 -36.68 1.10 -27.96
C ASN A 289 -35.71 -0.07 -27.84
N LEU A 290 -35.21 -0.60 -28.96
CA LEU A 290 -34.18 -1.65 -28.95
C LEU A 290 -32.91 -1.19 -28.21
N PHE A 291 -32.38 0.00 -28.55
CA PHE A 291 -31.19 0.54 -27.88
C PHE A 291 -31.45 0.79 -26.39
N LYS A 292 -32.62 1.34 -26.06
CA LYS A 292 -33.03 1.57 -24.68
C LYS A 292 -33.14 0.26 -23.89
N ASP A 293 -33.70 -0.78 -24.47
CA ASP A 293 -33.82 -2.11 -23.84
C ASP A 293 -32.45 -2.69 -23.50
N ILE A 294 -31.44 -2.49 -24.36
CA ILE A 294 -30.06 -2.94 -24.09
C ILE A 294 -29.41 -2.13 -22.98
N VAL A 295 -29.52 -0.80 -23.04
CA VAL A 295 -28.97 0.07 -22.00
C VAL A 295 -29.58 -0.26 -20.65
N LEU A 296 -30.91 -0.38 -20.57
CA LEU A 296 -31.61 -0.77 -19.34
C LEU A 296 -31.22 -2.17 -18.88
N ALA A 297 -31.07 -3.14 -19.78
CA ALA A 297 -30.62 -4.48 -19.43
C ALA A 297 -29.20 -4.48 -18.84
N ILE A 298 -28.31 -3.59 -19.28
CA ILE A 298 -26.96 -3.47 -18.71
C ILE A 298 -27.00 -2.72 -17.36
N GLU A 299 -27.76 -1.64 -17.27
CA GLU A 299 -27.87 -0.81 -16.06
C GLU A 299 -28.52 -1.55 -14.89
N GLU A 300 -29.68 -2.18 -15.12
CA GLU A 300 -30.41 -2.92 -14.09
C GLU A 300 -29.61 -4.10 -13.54
N ASN A 301 -28.76 -4.70 -14.38
CA ASN A 301 -27.99 -5.89 -14.03
C ASN A 301 -26.52 -5.58 -13.71
N ASN A 302 -26.13 -4.30 -13.69
CA ASN A 302 -24.75 -3.88 -13.46
C ASN A 302 -24.23 -4.31 -12.09
N GLU A 303 -25.03 -4.12 -11.04
CA GLU A 303 -24.67 -4.55 -9.68
C GLU A 303 -24.44 -6.05 -9.59
N ILE A 304 -25.28 -6.85 -10.28
CA ILE A 304 -25.20 -8.30 -10.26
C ILE A 304 -23.94 -8.76 -10.98
N LEU A 305 -23.67 -8.23 -12.17
CA LEU A 305 -22.47 -8.53 -12.96
C LEU A 305 -21.20 -8.13 -12.19
N ARG A 306 -21.17 -6.91 -11.63
CA ARG A 306 -20.01 -6.38 -10.91
C ARG A 306 -19.72 -7.10 -9.60
N SER A 307 -20.75 -7.52 -8.85
CA SER A 307 -20.58 -8.12 -7.52
C SER A 307 -20.55 -9.64 -7.50
N ASN A 308 -21.17 -10.32 -8.48
CA ASN A 308 -21.32 -11.78 -8.45
C ASN A 308 -20.77 -12.51 -9.69
N LEU A 309 -20.45 -11.83 -10.80
CA LEU A 309 -20.05 -12.53 -12.03
C LEU A 309 -18.82 -11.91 -12.68
N CYS A 310 -17.63 -12.26 -12.16
CA CYS A 310 -16.35 -11.92 -12.78
C CYS A 310 -16.03 -10.41 -12.86
N GLY A 311 -16.74 -9.58 -12.09
CA GLY A 311 -16.41 -8.17 -11.92
C GLY A 311 -16.51 -7.34 -13.21
N GLU A 312 -15.43 -6.62 -13.53
CA GLU A 312 -15.38 -5.69 -14.66
C GLU A 312 -15.34 -6.41 -16.02
N ASP A 313 -14.65 -7.54 -16.11
CA ASP A 313 -14.59 -8.37 -17.32
C ASP A 313 -15.97 -8.95 -17.68
N GLY A 314 -16.79 -9.23 -16.66
CA GLY A 314 -18.17 -9.69 -16.84
C GLY A 314 -19.07 -8.64 -17.50
N ILE A 315 -18.87 -7.37 -17.20
CA ILE A 315 -19.62 -6.26 -17.81
C ILE A 315 -19.21 -6.11 -19.27
N VAL A 316 -17.91 -6.16 -19.57
CA VAL A 316 -17.40 -6.07 -20.94
C VAL A 316 -17.98 -7.21 -21.79
N TYR A 317 -17.98 -8.43 -21.27
CA TYR A 317 -18.57 -9.58 -21.97
C TYR A 317 -20.08 -9.41 -22.21
N ALA A 318 -20.82 -8.89 -21.23
CA ALA A 318 -22.24 -8.59 -21.39
C ALA A 318 -22.49 -7.53 -22.48
N ILE A 319 -21.71 -6.45 -22.50
CA ILE A 319 -21.83 -5.39 -23.51
C ILE A 319 -21.60 -5.98 -24.91
N CYS A 320 -20.53 -6.75 -25.11
CA CYS A 320 -20.22 -7.35 -26.41
C CYS A 320 -21.36 -8.26 -26.91
N GLU A 321 -21.82 -9.20 -26.08
CA GLU A 321 -22.86 -10.16 -26.49
C GLU A 321 -24.24 -9.53 -26.73
N LEU A 322 -24.59 -8.48 -25.97
CA LEU A 322 -25.83 -7.74 -26.15
C LEU A 322 -25.75 -6.81 -27.36
N GLN A 323 -24.58 -6.22 -27.64
CA GLN A 323 -24.33 -5.45 -28.85
C GLN A 323 -24.46 -6.32 -30.11
N ASP A 324 -23.95 -7.55 -30.09
CA ASP A 324 -24.12 -8.49 -31.21
C ASP A 324 -25.60 -8.79 -31.50
N GLU A 325 -26.43 -8.91 -30.45
CA GLU A 325 -27.89 -9.06 -30.64
C GLU A 325 -28.52 -7.77 -31.15
N CYS A 326 -28.05 -6.61 -30.68
CA CYS A 326 -28.47 -5.31 -31.17
C CYS A 326 -28.23 -5.18 -32.68
N ASP A 327 -27.02 -5.47 -33.13
CA ASP A 327 -26.61 -5.33 -34.53
C ASP A 327 -27.42 -6.27 -35.43
N SER A 328 -27.68 -7.50 -34.97
CA SER A 328 -28.51 -8.47 -35.67
C SER A 328 -29.96 -7.99 -35.84
N ARG A 329 -30.59 -7.51 -34.75
CA ARG A 329 -31.99 -7.04 -34.76
C ARG A 329 -32.14 -5.68 -35.45
N GLY A 330 -31.24 -4.75 -35.15
CA GLY A 330 -31.17 -3.43 -35.79
C GLY A 330 -30.99 -3.55 -37.30
N SER A 331 -30.12 -4.46 -37.76
CA SER A 331 -29.97 -4.76 -39.19
C SER A 331 -31.25 -5.29 -39.83
N LEU A 332 -32.04 -6.09 -39.13
CA LEU A 332 -33.33 -6.59 -39.63
C LEU A 332 -34.37 -5.46 -39.76
N ILE A 333 -34.48 -4.61 -38.73
CA ILE A 333 -35.36 -3.44 -38.73
C ILE A 333 -34.97 -2.49 -39.87
N LEU A 334 -33.68 -2.21 -40.03
CA LEU A 334 -33.16 -1.30 -41.06
C LEU A 334 -33.38 -1.86 -42.48
N LYS A 335 -33.16 -3.16 -42.70
CA LYS A 335 -33.47 -3.80 -43.99
C LYS A 335 -34.95 -3.65 -44.35
N LYS A 336 -35.84 -3.84 -43.37
CA LYS A 336 -37.29 -3.70 -43.57
C LYS A 336 -37.73 -2.27 -43.79
N TYR A 337 -37.07 -1.31 -43.14
CA TYR A 337 -37.23 0.11 -43.46
C TYR A 337 -36.87 0.43 -44.91
N MET A 338 -35.71 -0.04 -45.38
CA MET A 338 -35.26 0.16 -46.76
C MET A 338 -36.24 -0.44 -47.80
N GLU A 339 -36.80 -1.61 -47.50
CA GLU A 339 -37.83 -2.26 -48.32
C GLU A 339 -39.14 -1.47 -48.32
N TYR A 340 -39.65 -1.06 -47.15
CA TYR A 340 -40.93 -0.36 -47.01
C TYR A 340 -40.91 1.00 -47.73
N ARG A 341 -39.86 1.79 -47.51
CA ARG A 341 -39.67 3.09 -48.16
C ARG A 341 -39.19 2.98 -49.61
N LYS A 342 -38.94 1.75 -50.11
CA LYS A 342 -38.46 1.48 -51.48
C LYS A 342 -37.25 2.35 -51.85
N LEU A 343 -36.33 2.58 -50.91
CA LEU A 343 -35.22 3.53 -51.07
C LEU A 343 -34.33 3.20 -52.28
N ALA A 344 -34.21 1.93 -52.65
CA ALA A 344 -33.52 1.49 -53.85
C ALA A 344 -34.18 2.01 -55.15
N LYS A 345 -35.52 2.05 -55.20
CA LYS A 345 -36.25 2.62 -56.35
C LYS A 345 -36.09 4.12 -56.41
N LEU A 346 -36.22 4.80 -55.26
CA LEU A 346 -36.02 6.24 -55.16
C LEU A 346 -34.60 6.65 -55.60
N THR A 347 -33.59 5.91 -55.17
CA THR A 347 -32.18 6.12 -55.58
C THR A 347 -31.99 5.89 -57.08
N SER A 348 -32.64 4.87 -57.65
CA SER A 348 -32.63 4.61 -59.09
C SER A 348 -33.29 5.74 -59.87
N GLU A 349 -34.44 6.23 -59.42
CA GLU A 349 -35.17 7.35 -60.04
C GLU A 349 -34.32 8.63 -60.01
N ILE A 350 -33.71 8.97 -58.88
CA ILE A 350 -32.78 10.10 -58.73
C ILE A 350 -31.58 9.94 -59.69
N ASN A 351 -31.00 8.75 -59.79
CA ASN A 351 -29.87 8.49 -60.69
C ASN A 351 -30.27 8.60 -62.17
N THR A 352 -31.45 8.10 -62.56
CA THR A 352 -31.98 8.26 -63.93
C THR A 352 -32.34 9.70 -64.25
N TYR A 353 -32.85 10.46 -63.27
CA TYR A 353 -33.08 11.89 -63.42
C TYR A 353 -31.75 12.65 -63.62
N LYS A 354 -30.73 12.34 -62.82
CA LYS A 354 -29.38 12.90 -62.96
C LYS A 354 -28.75 12.57 -64.32
N SER A 355 -28.94 11.36 -64.86
CA SER A 355 -28.43 11.01 -66.19
C SER A 355 -29.24 11.66 -67.33
N ASN A 356 -30.53 11.93 -67.11
CA ASN A 356 -31.45 12.51 -68.09
C ASN A 356 -31.60 14.04 -67.96
N LEU A 357 -30.73 14.73 -67.21
CA LEU A 357 -30.79 16.18 -66.96
C LEU A 357 -30.71 17.04 -68.24
N LEU A 358 -30.38 16.45 -69.39
CA LEU A 358 -30.33 17.07 -70.71
C LEU A 358 -31.62 16.89 -71.54
N SER A 359 -32.57 16.09 -71.05
CA SER A 359 -33.85 15.78 -71.70
C SER A 359 -34.97 16.60 -71.05
N VAL A 360 -35.48 17.61 -71.76
CA VAL A 360 -36.61 18.45 -71.33
C VAL A 360 -37.86 17.59 -71.13
N GLY A 361 -38.37 17.50 -69.90
CA GLY A 361 -39.69 16.92 -69.61
C GLY A 361 -39.74 15.78 -68.60
N VAL A 362 -38.63 15.38 -67.96
CA VAL A 362 -38.68 14.36 -66.89
C VAL A 362 -39.03 15.02 -65.56
N GLN A 363 -40.24 14.75 -65.07
CA GLN A 363 -40.68 15.17 -63.74
C GLN A 363 -39.96 14.28 -62.70
N GLY A 364 -39.05 14.89 -61.92
CA GLY A 364 -38.32 14.19 -60.86
C GLY A 364 -39.24 13.78 -59.69
N PRO A 365 -38.77 12.89 -58.80
CA PRO A 365 -39.51 12.49 -57.60
C PRO A 365 -39.88 13.71 -56.73
N ASP A 366 -41.02 13.66 -56.04
CA ASP A 366 -41.57 14.80 -55.28
C ASP A 366 -40.60 15.20 -54.14
N PRO A 367 -40.05 16.44 -54.15
CA PRO A 367 -39.08 16.88 -53.15
C PRO A 367 -39.59 16.81 -51.71
N ARG A 368 -40.91 16.88 -51.49
CA ARG A 368 -41.50 16.79 -50.13
C ARG A 368 -41.45 15.39 -49.54
N GLU A 369 -41.60 14.35 -50.35
CA GLU A 369 -41.47 12.96 -49.89
C GLU A 369 -40.00 12.63 -49.59
N ILE A 370 -39.07 13.17 -50.39
CA ILE A 370 -37.64 13.02 -50.19
C ILE A 370 -37.18 13.71 -48.91
N GLU A 371 -37.70 14.91 -48.61
CA GLU A 371 -37.42 15.63 -47.37
C GLU A 371 -37.86 14.83 -46.13
N LEU A 372 -39.05 14.21 -46.17
CA LEU A 372 -39.54 13.34 -45.09
C LEU A 372 -38.62 12.12 -44.87
N TYR A 373 -38.16 11.46 -45.94
CA TYR A 373 -37.25 10.33 -45.82
C TYR A 373 -35.85 10.74 -45.36
N LEU A 374 -35.37 11.90 -45.80
CA LEU A 374 -34.10 12.47 -45.34
C LEU A 374 -34.15 12.82 -43.85
N GLU A 375 -35.27 13.35 -43.36
CA GLU A 375 -35.47 13.65 -41.94
C GLU A 375 -35.50 12.37 -41.09
N GLU A 376 -36.20 11.32 -41.55
CA GLU A 376 -36.19 10.00 -40.90
C GLU A 376 -34.79 9.36 -40.89
N ILE A 377 -34.07 9.40 -42.01
CA ILE A 377 -32.70 8.87 -42.11
C ILE A 377 -31.76 9.67 -41.20
N LEU A 378 -31.91 11.00 -41.15
CA LEU A 378 -31.15 11.87 -40.25
C LEU A 378 -31.38 11.43 -38.80
N GLN A 379 -32.63 11.25 -38.38
CA GLN A 379 -32.98 10.80 -37.04
C GLN A 379 -32.40 9.41 -36.73
N LEU A 380 -32.44 8.46 -37.68
CA LEU A 380 -31.82 7.14 -37.53
C LEU A 380 -30.30 7.24 -37.37
N THR A 381 -29.63 8.11 -38.13
CA THR A 381 -28.17 8.30 -38.03
C THR A 381 -27.74 9.02 -36.76
N GLN A 382 -28.52 9.98 -36.26
CA GLN A 382 -28.28 10.64 -34.97
C GLN A 382 -28.45 9.71 -33.78
N LEU A 383 -29.22 8.63 -33.95
CA LEU A 383 -29.43 7.62 -32.91
C LEU A 383 -28.27 6.62 -32.80
N ALA A 384 -27.48 6.48 -33.87
CA ALA A 384 -26.42 5.48 -33.99
C ALA A 384 -25.01 6.03 -33.69
N GLY A 385 -24.86 7.35 -33.50
CA GLY A 385 -23.62 8.02 -33.13
C GLY A 385 -23.72 8.67 -31.76
#